data_AF-A0A1I4LQX9-F1
#
_entry.id   AF-A0A1I4LQX9-F1
#
_cell.length_a   1.000
_cell.length_b   1.000
_cell.length_c   1.000
_cell.angle_alpha   90.00
_cell.angle_beta   90.00
_cell.angle_gamma   90.00
#
_symmetry.space_group_name_H-M   'P 1'
#
loop_
_entity.id
_entity.type
_entity.pdbx_description
1 polymer ?
#
loop_
_entity_poly.entity_id
_entity_poly.type
_entity_poly.pdbx_seq_one_letter_code
_entity_poly.pdbx_strand_id
1 'polypeptide(L)'
;MLSFVGADTPSFIDIKGKIEKSADDEITVPPLALRIDRQNLKKETDTILTAADSDGSFVSFALGENYYIYALQPSADAEPDFVISINSTYPDGYTENNSRKIGGFHYGRIRTNAQRYDDTASIAVNILPNSVWSLNYRPACDPTGMVKVSNFWADIYIASEGSGTWPETELVSEYNATPVSGTEGYNDYDFIRGLANVNKRKLTRQEWLMAAYGSPEGHENDNNAAWSSSSNSGRTSTGTVEQAVSCYNLVDCAGNLWERLDEYTYRNTGSTSFDWYDVLNAGKDSSHQHGEAYMQNNVAIIGLLAGGDFINGGLCGARAGDSSNYPWNVSTRIGVRGACAHQST
;
A
#
# COMPACT_ATOMS: atom_id res chain seq x y z
N MET A 1 19.26 -3.56 48.28
CA MET A 1 19.15 -2.49 47.29
C MET A 1 18.61 -3.13 46.02
N LEU A 2 17.27 -3.18 45.87
CA LEU A 2 16.65 -3.74 44.67
C LEU A 2 16.91 -2.75 43.54
N SER A 3 17.72 -3.14 42.56
CA SER A 3 17.78 -2.44 41.28
C SER A 3 16.44 -2.65 40.60
N PHE A 4 15.65 -1.59 40.48
CA PHE A 4 14.62 -1.52 39.45
C PHE A 4 15.36 -1.67 38.11
N VAL A 5 15.24 -2.84 37.48
CA VAL A 5 15.45 -2.98 36.05
C VAL A 5 14.29 -2.21 35.44
N GLY A 6 14.52 -0.95 35.09
CA GLY A 6 13.56 -0.17 34.32
C GLY A 6 13.21 -0.99 33.09
N ALA A 7 11.93 -1.21 32.85
CA ALA A 7 11.51 -1.78 31.58
C ALA A 7 12.03 -0.84 30.48
N ASP A 8 13.01 -1.30 29.69
CA ASP A 8 13.54 -0.64 28.50
C ASP A 8 12.54 -0.63 27.33
N THR A 9 11.27 -0.95 27.59
CA THR A 9 10.20 -0.79 26.60
C THR A 9 9.64 0.62 26.71
N PRO A 10 9.69 1.44 25.64
CA PRO A 10 9.03 2.73 25.65
C PRO A 10 7.52 2.46 25.65
N SER A 11 6.91 2.47 26.83
CA SER A 11 5.46 2.34 26.99
C SER A 11 4.79 3.36 26.07
N PHE A 12 3.87 2.88 25.25
CA PHE A 12 2.88 3.67 24.55
C PHE A 12 1.55 2.99 24.81
N ILE A 13 0.61 3.74 25.36
CA ILE A 13 -0.72 3.24 25.67
C ILE A 13 -1.68 4.34 25.27
N ASP A 14 -2.56 4.04 24.32
CA ASP A 14 -3.78 4.80 24.15
C ASP A 14 -4.68 4.50 25.36
N ILE A 15 -4.97 5.52 26.16
CA ILE A 15 -5.76 5.37 27.38
C ILE A 15 -7.22 5.08 26.99
N LYS A 16 -7.70 5.68 25.88
CA LYS A 16 -9.02 5.43 25.29
C LYS A 16 -9.02 5.67 23.78
N GLY A 17 -9.43 4.70 22.99
CA GLY A 17 -9.59 4.89 21.53
C GLY A 17 -8.29 4.69 20.75
N LYS A 18 -8.23 5.27 19.55
CA LYS A 18 -7.10 5.25 18.62
C LYS A 18 -7.07 6.59 17.87
N ILE A 19 -5.94 6.90 17.25
CA ILE A 19 -5.87 8.05 16.33
C ILE A 19 -6.87 7.80 15.19
N GLU A 20 -7.71 8.80 14.87
CA GLU A 20 -8.72 8.68 13.83
C GLU A 20 -9.04 10.03 13.16
N LYS A 21 -9.54 9.97 11.93
CA LYS A 21 -10.13 11.14 11.25
C LYS A 21 -11.42 11.49 11.97
N SER A 22 -11.55 12.73 12.44
CA SER A 22 -12.74 13.22 13.16
C SER A 22 -13.62 14.13 12.29
N ALA A 23 -13.02 14.92 11.41
CA ALA A 23 -13.71 15.71 10.39
C ALA A 23 -12.82 15.87 9.14
N ASP A 24 -13.30 16.60 8.14
CA ASP A 24 -12.47 16.92 6.97
C ASP A 24 -11.26 17.74 7.40
N ASP A 25 -10.07 17.27 7.01
CA ASP A 25 -8.78 17.86 7.38
C ASP A 25 -8.50 17.91 8.89
N GLU A 26 -9.23 17.13 9.68
CA GLU A 26 -9.05 17.01 11.14
C GLU A 26 -8.72 15.57 11.54
N ILE A 27 -7.62 15.41 12.28
CA ILE A 27 -7.23 14.16 12.92
C ILE A 27 -7.28 14.32 14.44
N THR A 28 -7.90 13.36 15.13
CA THR A 28 -7.95 13.35 16.59
C THR A 28 -6.92 12.38 17.15
N VAL A 29 -6.03 12.90 17.99
CA VAL A 29 -5.15 12.11 18.85
C VAL A 29 -5.85 11.90 20.19
N PRO A 30 -6.14 10.65 20.59
CA PRO A 30 -6.83 10.37 21.84
C PRO A 30 -5.92 10.61 23.06
N PRO A 31 -6.50 10.62 24.29
CA PRO A 31 -5.75 10.52 25.52
C PRO A 31 -4.77 9.34 25.48
N LEU A 32 -3.51 9.63 25.78
CA LEU A 32 -2.43 8.66 25.68
C LEU A 32 -1.40 8.87 26.78
N ALA A 33 -0.62 7.83 27.04
CA ALA A 33 0.60 7.90 27.81
C ALA A 33 1.73 7.34 26.98
N LEU A 34 2.85 8.05 26.93
CA LEU A 34 4.04 7.60 26.22
C LEU A 34 5.31 7.93 26.99
N ARG A 35 6.40 7.35 26.54
CA ARG A 35 7.74 7.76 26.92
C ARG A 35 8.49 8.32 25.72
N ILE A 36 9.16 9.46 25.92
CA ILE A 36 10.17 10.01 25.00
C ILE A 36 11.47 10.14 25.82
N ASP A 37 12.56 9.56 25.31
CA ASP A 37 13.82 9.38 26.04
C ASP A 37 13.60 8.83 27.47
N ARG A 38 13.83 9.64 28.52
CA ARG A 38 13.68 9.26 29.94
C ARG A 38 12.48 9.89 30.61
N GLN A 39 11.64 10.61 29.87
CA GLN A 39 10.47 11.31 30.39
C GLN A 39 9.18 10.56 30.07
N ASN A 40 8.40 10.26 31.11
CA ASN A 40 7.03 9.77 30.95
C ASN A 40 6.10 10.95 30.76
N LEU A 41 5.29 10.90 29.70
CA LEU A 41 4.37 11.94 29.28
C LEU A 41 2.95 11.39 29.24
N LYS A 42 1.98 12.24 29.54
CA LYS A 42 0.56 11.87 29.54
C LYS A 42 -0.28 13.02 29.00
N LYS A 43 -1.21 12.71 28.10
CA LYS A 43 -2.30 13.58 27.66
C LYS A 43 -3.62 12.95 28.10
N GLU A 44 -4.46 13.70 28.83
CA GLU A 44 -5.72 13.17 29.37
C GLU A 44 -6.95 13.51 28.51
N THR A 45 -6.80 14.40 27.53
CA THR A 45 -7.87 14.86 26.64
C THR A 45 -7.51 14.60 25.19
N ASP A 46 -8.54 14.52 24.34
CA ASP A 46 -8.36 14.50 22.90
C ASP A 46 -7.62 15.77 22.44
N THR A 47 -6.76 15.62 21.44
CA THR A 47 -6.15 16.74 20.71
C THR A 47 -6.56 16.65 19.25
N ILE A 48 -7.16 17.71 18.72
CA ILE A 48 -7.48 17.81 17.29
C ILE A 48 -6.30 18.48 16.61
N LEU A 49 -5.77 17.83 15.57
CA LEU A 49 -4.72 18.37 14.74
C LEU A 49 -5.25 18.63 13.32
N THR A 50 -4.72 19.68 12.71
CA THR A 50 -5.04 20.17 11.37
C THR A 50 -3.74 20.50 10.63
N ALA A 51 -3.83 21.01 9.40
CA ALA A 51 -2.66 21.53 8.69
C ALA A 51 -1.95 22.68 9.43
N ALA A 52 -2.62 23.37 10.36
CA ALA A 52 -2.00 24.41 11.18
C ALA A 52 -0.98 23.86 12.20
N ASP A 53 -1.06 22.56 12.51
CA ASP A 53 -0.15 21.85 13.41
C ASP A 53 1.06 21.25 12.66
N SER A 54 1.35 21.78 11.47
CA SER A 54 2.56 21.47 10.71
C SER A 54 3.82 21.91 11.47
N ASP A 55 4.86 21.09 11.42
CA ASP A 55 6.22 21.44 11.85
C ASP A 55 6.95 22.42 10.90
N GLY A 56 6.30 22.84 9.81
CA GLY A 56 6.87 23.68 8.76
C GLY A 56 7.26 22.92 7.50
N SER A 57 7.22 21.58 7.52
CA SER A 57 7.55 20.73 6.36
C SER A 57 6.47 20.76 5.26
N PHE A 58 5.26 21.23 5.57
CA PHE A 58 4.17 21.43 4.61
C PHE A 58 3.26 22.61 5.01
N VAL A 59 2.48 23.13 4.04
CA VAL A 59 1.56 24.28 4.23
C VAL A 59 0.09 23.86 4.24
N SER A 60 -0.24 22.82 3.48
CA SER A 60 -1.59 22.27 3.37
C SER A 60 -1.50 20.78 3.06
N PHE A 61 -2.53 20.01 3.41
CA PHE A 61 -2.59 18.63 2.98
C PHE A 61 -2.70 18.52 1.46
N ALA A 62 -1.94 17.59 0.86
CA ALA A 62 -1.83 17.42 -0.58
C ALA A 62 -2.20 15.99 -0.98
N LEU A 63 -2.89 15.85 -2.12
CA LEU A 63 -3.25 14.55 -2.67
C LEU A 63 -1.99 13.69 -2.88
N GLY A 64 -2.02 12.47 -2.36
CA GLY A 64 -0.96 11.49 -2.53
C GLY A 64 0.14 11.56 -1.48
N GLU A 65 0.06 12.48 -0.53
CA GLU A 65 1.09 12.70 0.48
C GLU A 65 0.83 11.87 1.75
N ASN A 66 1.91 11.39 2.36
CA ASN A 66 1.89 10.70 3.64
C ASN A 66 2.27 11.66 4.76
N TYR A 67 1.46 11.69 5.82
CA TYR A 67 1.67 12.54 6.98
C TYR A 67 1.92 11.70 8.22
N TYR A 68 2.89 12.11 9.03
CA TYR A 68 3.29 11.46 10.27
C TYR A 68 2.99 12.36 11.45
N ILE A 69 2.44 11.77 12.51
CA ILE A 69 2.10 12.47 13.74
C ILE A 69 3.18 12.17 14.77
N TYR A 70 3.75 13.22 15.34
CA TYR A 70 4.79 13.13 16.35
C TYR A 70 4.30 13.73 17.67
N ALA A 71 4.54 13.01 18.76
CA ALA A 71 4.52 13.56 20.10
C ALA A 71 5.88 14.21 20.40
N LEU A 72 5.87 15.38 21.01
CA LEU A 72 7.05 16.16 21.32
C LEU A 72 7.36 16.13 22.81
N GLN A 73 8.65 16.11 23.15
CA GLN A 73 9.09 16.19 24.52
C GLN A 73 9.08 17.66 24.99
N PRO A 74 8.25 18.03 25.98
CA PRO A 74 8.24 19.38 26.54
C PRO A 74 9.49 19.64 27.38
N SER A 75 9.83 20.91 27.60
CA SER A 75 11.01 21.31 28.37
C SER A 75 10.85 21.21 29.89
N ALA A 76 9.62 21.20 30.41
CA ALA A 76 9.36 21.16 31.86
C ALA A 76 8.09 20.39 32.26
N ASP A 77 7.04 20.39 31.44
CA ASP A 77 5.75 19.77 31.76
C ASP A 77 5.73 18.26 31.49
N ALA A 78 4.72 17.54 32.00
CA ALA A 78 4.53 16.11 31.76
C ALA A 78 3.50 15.82 30.65
N GLU A 79 3.14 16.83 29.87
CA GLU A 79 2.13 16.75 28.80
C GLU A 79 2.82 16.95 27.44
N PRO A 80 2.64 16.02 26.49
CA PRO A 80 3.24 16.17 25.17
C PRO A 80 2.46 17.20 24.33
N ASP A 81 3.19 17.95 23.52
CA ASP A 81 2.62 18.62 22.34
C ASP A 81 2.66 17.67 21.14
N PHE A 82 1.92 17.99 20.09
CA PHE A 82 1.88 17.20 18.86
C PHE A 82 2.09 18.07 17.63
N VAL A 83 2.75 17.50 16.63
CA VAL A 83 2.91 18.10 15.31
C VAL A 83 2.68 17.07 14.22
N ILE A 84 2.29 17.54 13.05
CA ILE A 84 2.23 16.76 11.81
C ILE A 84 3.47 17.11 10.97
N SER A 85 4.06 16.11 10.31
CA SER A 85 5.22 16.27 9.44
C SER A 85 5.13 15.34 8.23
N ILE A 86 5.71 15.74 7.10
CA ILE A 86 5.97 14.83 5.97
C ILE A 86 7.27 14.05 6.14
N ASN A 87 8.13 14.41 7.10
CA ASN A 87 9.38 13.70 7.35
C ASN A 87 9.12 12.40 8.12
N SER A 88 9.56 11.28 7.55
CA SER A 88 9.33 9.95 8.10
C SER A 88 10.31 9.55 9.21
N THR A 89 11.33 10.33 9.52
CA THR A 89 12.30 9.98 10.57
C THR A 89 11.99 10.72 11.88
N TYR A 90 11.92 12.05 11.82
CA TYR A 90 11.56 12.96 12.90
C TYR A 90 11.07 14.29 12.28
N PRO A 91 10.29 15.10 13.01
CA PRO A 91 9.79 16.38 12.50
C PRO A 91 10.89 17.43 12.42
N ASP A 92 10.71 18.43 11.56
CA ASP A 92 11.62 19.56 11.37
C ASP A 92 11.84 20.31 12.69
N GLY A 93 13.11 20.56 13.03
CA GLY A 93 13.50 21.18 14.30
C GLY A 93 13.60 20.21 15.50
N TYR A 94 13.33 18.92 15.30
CA TYR A 94 13.41 17.89 16.33
C TYR A 94 14.37 16.76 15.94
N THR A 95 14.49 15.78 16.85
CA THR A 95 15.34 14.60 16.75
C THR A 95 14.58 13.39 17.32
N GLU A 96 15.13 12.19 17.16
CA GLU A 96 14.60 10.97 17.78
C GLU A 96 14.56 11.02 19.33
N ASN A 97 15.37 11.89 19.95
CA ASN A 97 15.50 11.97 21.41
C ASN A 97 14.48 12.90 22.05
N ASN A 98 13.89 13.83 21.30
CA ASN A 98 12.92 14.81 21.81
C ASN A 98 11.59 14.78 21.03
N SER A 99 11.40 13.77 20.17
CA SER A 99 10.14 13.49 19.48
C SER A 99 9.93 11.99 19.36
N ARG A 100 8.68 11.57 19.19
CA ARG A 100 8.32 10.18 18.93
C ARG A 100 7.22 10.13 17.89
N LYS A 101 7.44 9.40 16.79
CA LYS A 101 6.37 9.09 15.84
C LYS A 101 5.34 8.20 16.51
N ILE A 102 4.09 8.66 16.59
CA ILE A 102 2.99 7.93 17.26
C ILE A 102 1.93 7.43 16.29
N GLY A 103 1.91 7.93 15.07
CA GLY A 103 0.96 7.54 14.04
C GLY A 103 1.17 8.27 12.73
N GLY A 104 0.17 8.17 11.86
CA GLY A 104 0.16 8.86 10.57
C GLY A 104 -1.08 8.53 9.75
N PHE A 105 -1.17 9.12 8.57
CA PHE A 105 -2.26 8.94 7.63
C PHE A 105 -1.80 9.28 6.21
N HIS A 106 -2.60 8.86 5.23
CA HIS A 106 -2.46 9.24 3.84
C HIS A 106 -3.58 10.21 3.44
N TYR A 107 -3.25 11.25 2.68
CA TYR A 107 -4.23 12.19 2.14
C TYR A 107 -4.57 11.82 0.70
N GLY A 108 -5.78 11.36 0.46
CA GLY A 108 -6.12 10.63 -0.76
C GLY A 108 -7.58 10.79 -1.20
N ARG A 109 -7.94 10.03 -2.24
CA ARG A 109 -9.29 10.00 -2.78
C ARG A 109 -10.20 9.05 -1.99
N ILE A 110 -11.40 9.51 -1.64
CA ILE A 110 -12.39 8.76 -0.88
C ILE A 110 -13.57 8.42 -1.77
N ARG A 111 -13.81 7.13 -1.98
CA ARG A 111 -15.06 6.63 -2.55
C ARG A 111 -15.89 5.99 -1.46
N THR A 112 -17.10 6.49 -1.26
CA THR A 112 -18.04 5.92 -0.29
C THR A 112 -18.76 4.70 -0.86
N ASN A 113 -19.36 3.88 0.02
CA ASN A 113 -20.22 2.77 -0.42
C ASN A 113 -21.44 3.24 -1.23
N ALA A 114 -21.91 4.47 -1.04
CA ALA A 114 -23.01 5.04 -1.83
C ALA A 114 -22.58 5.29 -3.29
N GLN A 115 -21.31 5.61 -3.51
CA GLN A 115 -20.70 5.89 -4.81
C GLN A 115 -20.09 4.65 -5.49
N ARG A 116 -20.25 3.45 -4.92
CA ARG A 116 -19.65 2.22 -5.47
C ARG A 116 -20.00 2.07 -6.97
N TYR A 117 -18.98 1.84 -7.80
CA TYR A 117 -19.07 1.65 -9.25
C TYR A 117 -19.56 2.86 -10.07
N ASP A 118 -19.84 4.01 -9.44
CA ASP A 118 -20.28 5.23 -10.13
C ASP A 118 -19.08 6.05 -10.61
N ASP A 119 -18.73 5.95 -11.88
CA ASP A 119 -17.63 6.70 -12.49
C ASP A 119 -17.98 8.17 -12.82
N THR A 120 -19.14 8.65 -12.37
CA THR A 120 -19.55 10.06 -12.44
C THR A 120 -19.61 10.73 -11.07
N ALA A 121 -19.27 9.99 -10.01
CA ALA A 121 -19.31 10.47 -8.65
C ALA A 121 -18.30 11.62 -8.41
N SER A 122 -18.67 12.58 -7.57
CA SER A 122 -17.71 13.55 -7.04
C SER A 122 -16.84 12.87 -5.99
N ILE A 123 -15.56 12.64 -6.31
CA ILE A 123 -14.63 11.96 -5.42
C ILE A 123 -13.99 12.98 -4.48
N ALA A 124 -14.20 12.80 -3.18
CA ALA A 124 -13.60 13.69 -2.18
C ALA A 124 -12.10 13.41 -2.08
N VAL A 125 -11.30 14.47 -1.91
CA VAL A 125 -9.89 14.36 -1.54
C VAL A 125 -9.77 14.81 -0.09
N ASN A 126 -9.35 13.90 0.80
CA ASN A 126 -9.20 14.20 2.22
C ASN A 126 -8.27 13.18 2.91
N ILE A 127 -8.11 13.28 4.22
CA ILE A 127 -7.50 12.23 5.06
C ILE A 127 -8.27 10.93 4.81
N LEU A 128 -7.57 9.88 4.38
CA LEU A 128 -8.19 8.57 4.20
C LEU A 128 -8.45 7.94 5.57
N PRO A 129 -9.70 7.78 6.02
CA PRO A 129 -9.99 7.35 7.38
C PRO A 129 -9.46 5.95 7.70
N ASN A 130 -9.35 5.09 6.69
CA ASN A 130 -8.79 3.74 6.82
C ASN A 130 -7.28 3.66 6.56
N SER A 131 -6.59 4.77 6.25
CA SER A 131 -5.12 4.83 6.27
C SER A 131 -4.57 5.24 7.63
N VAL A 132 -5.41 5.81 8.50
CA VAL A 132 -4.98 6.30 9.81
C VAL A 132 -4.46 5.13 10.65
N TRP A 133 -3.24 5.27 11.14
CA TRP A 133 -2.56 4.28 11.97
C TRP A 133 -1.94 4.92 13.21
N SER A 134 -1.77 4.11 14.24
CA SER A 134 -1.07 4.43 15.49
C SER A 134 -0.15 3.27 15.87
N LEU A 135 0.71 3.45 16.88
CA LEU A 135 1.67 2.41 17.30
C LEU A 135 1.01 1.07 17.67
N ASN A 136 -0.22 1.08 18.18
CA ASN A 136 -1.02 -0.11 18.53
C ASN A 136 -2.12 -0.46 17.50
N TYR A 137 -2.24 0.31 16.42
CA TYR A 137 -3.22 0.08 15.37
C TYR A 137 -2.59 0.37 14.00
N ARG A 138 -1.88 -0.61 13.44
CA ARG A 138 -1.09 -0.42 12.22
C ARG A 138 -0.97 -1.68 11.37
N PRO A 139 -0.46 -1.59 10.14
CA PRO A 139 0.12 -2.76 9.47
C PRO A 139 1.32 -3.32 10.26
N ALA A 140 1.57 -4.61 10.07
CA ALA A 140 2.77 -5.29 10.55
C ALA A 140 4.05 -4.87 9.80
N CYS A 141 3.87 -4.23 8.64
CA CYS A 141 4.92 -3.65 7.81
C CYS A 141 5.01 -2.12 8.02
N ASP A 142 5.78 -1.42 7.18
CA ASP A 142 5.75 0.04 7.15
C ASP A 142 4.36 0.53 6.71
N PRO A 143 3.74 1.48 7.44
CA PRO A 143 2.37 1.93 7.18
C PRO A 143 2.21 2.93 6.03
N THR A 144 3.30 3.46 5.50
CA THR A 144 3.31 4.48 4.46
C THR A 144 2.61 3.97 3.20
N GLY A 145 1.67 4.76 2.67
CA GLY A 145 0.93 4.42 1.45
C GLY A 145 -0.03 3.23 1.59
N MET A 146 -0.47 2.88 2.81
CA MET A 146 -1.37 1.74 3.02
C MET A 146 -2.75 2.14 3.58
N VAL A 147 -3.73 1.30 3.27
CA VAL A 147 -5.09 1.37 3.82
C VAL A 147 -5.48 0.04 4.44
N LYS A 148 -6.19 0.09 5.57
CA LYS A 148 -6.79 -1.09 6.20
C LYS A 148 -8.00 -1.56 5.38
N VAL A 149 -7.95 -2.82 4.98
CA VAL A 149 -9.03 -3.55 4.32
C VAL A 149 -9.48 -4.65 5.28
N SER A 150 -10.56 -4.39 6.03
CA SER A 150 -11.08 -5.32 7.05
C SER A 150 -10.00 -5.74 8.07
N ASN A 151 -9.40 -6.92 7.93
CA ASN A 151 -8.43 -7.52 8.86
C ASN A 151 -6.96 -7.47 8.38
N PHE A 152 -6.68 -6.88 7.21
CA PHE A 152 -5.33 -6.71 6.67
C PHE A 152 -5.13 -5.28 6.18
N TRP A 153 -3.91 -4.96 5.76
CA TRP A 153 -3.57 -3.69 5.13
C TRP A 153 -3.10 -3.96 3.71
N ALA A 154 -3.52 -3.11 2.78
CA ALA A 154 -3.12 -3.16 1.38
C ALA A 154 -2.53 -1.82 0.95
N ASP A 155 -1.59 -1.90 0.01
CA ASP A 155 -1.01 -0.75 -0.66
C ASP A 155 -2.09 0.02 -1.44
N ILE A 156 -2.13 1.34 -1.28
CA ILE A 156 -3.09 2.23 -1.97
C ILE A 156 -2.83 2.21 -3.47
N TYR A 157 -1.56 2.22 -3.87
CA TYR A 157 -1.06 2.27 -5.24
C TYR A 157 -0.46 0.94 -5.68
N ILE A 158 -0.48 0.68 -6.99
CA ILE A 158 0.29 -0.41 -7.61
C ILE A 158 1.78 -0.17 -7.28
N ALA A 159 2.52 -1.25 -7.00
CA ALA A 159 3.89 -1.14 -6.53
C ALA A 159 4.80 -0.41 -7.53
N SER A 160 5.69 0.44 -7.02
CA SER A 160 6.80 1.09 -7.75
C SER A 160 8.15 0.74 -7.11
N GLU A 161 9.27 0.94 -7.82
CA GLU A 161 10.60 0.81 -7.20
C GLU A 161 10.81 1.92 -6.17
N GLY A 162 11.20 1.54 -4.96
CA GLY A 162 11.64 2.41 -3.89
C GLY A 162 13.16 2.45 -3.81
N SER A 163 13.68 2.38 -2.59
CA SER A 163 15.13 2.39 -2.38
C SER A 163 15.77 1.02 -2.69
N GLY A 164 17.10 0.98 -2.72
CA GLY A 164 17.88 -0.23 -2.94
C GLY A 164 18.18 -0.56 -4.40
N THR A 165 19.00 -1.59 -4.60
CA THR A 165 19.35 -2.15 -5.92
C THR A 165 19.04 -3.63 -5.91
N TRP A 166 18.69 -4.21 -7.06
CA TRP A 166 18.37 -5.64 -7.15
C TRP A 166 19.50 -6.51 -6.56
N PRO A 167 19.21 -7.50 -5.68
CA PRO A 167 17.89 -8.02 -5.27
C PRO A 167 17.28 -7.41 -4.00
N GLU A 168 17.85 -6.33 -3.47
CA GLU A 168 17.37 -5.59 -2.29
C GLU A 168 16.40 -4.45 -2.63
N THR A 169 16.02 -4.26 -3.91
CA THR A 169 15.04 -3.25 -4.30
C THR A 169 13.74 -3.41 -3.51
N GLU A 170 13.31 -2.32 -2.89
CA GLU A 170 12.05 -2.22 -2.16
C GLU A 170 10.90 -1.94 -3.14
N LEU A 171 9.80 -2.67 -3.02
CA LEU A 171 8.57 -2.35 -3.75
C LEU A 171 7.60 -1.58 -2.85
N VAL A 172 7.42 -0.30 -3.15
CA VAL A 172 6.71 0.68 -2.31
C VAL A 172 5.38 1.11 -2.95
N SER A 173 4.52 1.75 -2.16
CA SER A 173 3.20 2.24 -2.61
C SER A 173 3.19 3.75 -2.63
N GLU A 174 3.36 4.34 -3.82
CA GLU A 174 3.56 5.78 -3.97
C GLU A 174 2.59 6.37 -4.99
N TYR A 175 2.15 7.60 -4.73
CA TYR A 175 1.33 8.39 -5.63
C TYR A 175 2.16 8.95 -6.79
N ASN A 176 1.59 8.99 -8.00
CA ASN A 176 2.23 9.54 -9.19
C ASN A 176 3.59 8.89 -9.51
N ALA A 177 3.82 7.66 -9.04
CA ALA A 177 5.00 6.88 -9.35
C ALA A 177 4.74 5.99 -10.57
N THR A 178 5.79 5.68 -11.32
CA THR A 178 5.68 4.69 -12.41
C THR A 178 5.64 3.30 -11.78
N PRO A 179 4.57 2.50 -11.96
CA PRO A 179 4.50 1.19 -11.36
C PRO A 179 5.49 0.22 -12.03
N VAL A 180 6.00 -0.75 -11.28
CA VAL A 180 6.91 -1.78 -11.80
C VAL A 180 6.19 -2.79 -12.66
N SER A 181 6.89 -3.28 -13.67
CA SER A 181 6.42 -4.34 -14.56
C SER A 181 7.59 -5.11 -15.16
N GLY A 182 7.31 -5.98 -16.13
CA GLY A 182 8.34 -6.58 -16.96
C GLY A 182 9.15 -5.60 -17.80
N THR A 183 8.76 -4.32 -17.91
CA THR A 183 9.62 -3.30 -18.55
C THR A 183 10.96 -3.17 -17.84
N GLU A 184 10.99 -3.28 -16.52
CA GLU A 184 12.21 -3.24 -15.71
C GLU A 184 12.83 -4.64 -15.55
N GLY A 185 12.25 -5.67 -16.18
CA GLY A 185 12.70 -7.06 -16.11
C GLY A 185 12.02 -7.90 -15.02
N TYR A 186 11.02 -7.38 -14.29
CA TYR A 186 10.33 -8.16 -13.25
C TYR A 186 9.41 -9.23 -13.84
N ASN A 187 9.38 -10.39 -13.18
CA ASN A 187 8.32 -11.38 -13.27
C ASN A 187 7.70 -11.65 -11.89
N ASP A 188 6.88 -12.69 -11.78
CA ASP A 188 6.18 -13.02 -10.53
C ASP A 188 7.12 -13.35 -9.36
N TYR A 189 8.26 -14.00 -9.62
CA TYR A 189 9.26 -14.30 -8.60
C TYR A 189 9.93 -13.04 -8.06
N ASP A 190 10.22 -12.11 -8.96
CA ASP A 190 10.87 -10.86 -8.60
C ASP A 190 9.96 -9.95 -7.77
N PHE A 191 8.65 -9.95 -8.07
CA PHE A 191 7.64 -9.26 -7.25
C PHE A 191 7.57 -9.82 -5.83
N ILE A 192 7.65 -11.14 -5.66
CA ILE A 192 7.66 -11.77 -4.34
C ILE A 192 8.89 -11.30 -3.55
N ARG A 193 10.07 -11.26 -4.18
CA ARG A 193 11.31 -10.79 -3.54
C ARG A 193 11.22 -9.32 -3.13
N GLY A 194 10.79 -8.45 -4.04
CA GLY A 194 10.71 -7.01 -3.80
C GLY A 194 9.68 -6.64 -2.72
N LEU A 195 8.53 -7.32 -2.67
CA LEU A 195 7.56 -7.15 -1.59
C LEU A 195 8.08 -7.69 -0.25
N ALA A 196 8.83 -8.81 -0.26
CA ALA A 196 9.42 -9.36 0.95
C ALA A 196 10.47 -8.42 1.57
N ASN A 197 11.21 -7.65 0.77
CA ASN A 197 12.15 -6.64 1.26
C ASN A 197 11.48 -5.57 2.14
N VAL A 198 10.19 -5.33 1.96
CA VAL A 198 9.39 -4.39 2.75
C VAL A 198 8.36 -5.08 3.68
N ASN A 199 8.56 -6.37 3.97
CA ASN A 199 7.68 -7.19 4.83
C ASN A 199 6.23 -7.28 4.33
N LYS A 200 6.02 -7.25 3.01
CA LYS A 200 4.72 -7.41 2.35
C LYS A 200 4.66 -8.73 1.57
N ARG A 201 3.46 -9.07 1.13
CA ARG A 201 3.15 -10.20 0.23
C ARG A 201 2.15 -9.77 -0.84
N LYS A 202 1.97 -10.61 -1.87
CA LYS A 202 0.88 -10.45 -2.82
C LYS A 202 -0.48 -10.54 -2.12
N LEU A 203 -1.49 -9.90 -2.71
CA LEU A 203 -2.88 -10.14 -2.33
C LEU A 203 -3.31 -11.52 -2.82
N THR A 204 -4.07 -12.22 -2.00
CA THR A 204 -4.90 -13.34 -2.46
C THR A 204 -6.06 -12.82 -3.31
N ARG A 205 -6.68 -13.67 -4.12
CA ARG A 205 -7.90 -13.35 -4.87
C ARG A 205 -9.03 -12.88 -3.96
N GLN A 206 -9.15 -13.47 -2.78
CA GLN A 206 -10.15 -13.05 -1.80
C GLN A 206 -9.87 -11.62 -1.30
N GLU A 207 -8.62 -11.32 -0.96
CA GLU A 207 -8.19 -9.98 -0.53
C GLU A 207 -8.38 -8.95 -1.63
N TRP A 208 -8.02 -9.29 -2.87
CA TRP A 208 -8.28 -8.46 -4.03
C TRP A 208 -9.77 -8.10 -4.14
N LEU A 209 -10.65 -9.10 -4.10
CA LEU A 209 -12.08 -8.87 -4.25
C LEU A 209 -12.68 -7.99 -3.14
N MET A 210 -12.12 -8.06 -1.93
CA MET A 210 -12.47 -7.14 -0.85
C MET A 210 -11.92 -5.74 -1.13
N ALA A 211 -10.63 -5.64 -1.42
CA ALA A 211 -9.94 -4.36 -1.58
C ALA A 211 -10.45 -3.56 -2.78
N ALA A 212 -10.66 -4.21 -3.93
CA ALA A 212 -11.12 -3.57 -5.17
C ALA A 212 -12.62 -3.26 -5.18
N TYR A 213 -13.39 -3.68 -4.16
CA TYR A 213 -14.84 -3.51 -4.14
C TYR A 213 -15.25 -2.04 -4.37
N GLY A 214 -16.21 -1.83 -5.27
CA GLY A 214 -16.74 -0.51 -5.61
C GLY A 214 -15.88 0.33 -6.55
N SER A 215 -14.72 -0.16 -7.00
CA SER A 215 -13.98 0.46 -8.11
C SER A 215 -14.78 0.31 -9.41
N PRO A 216 -15.00 1.39 -10.18
CA PRO A 216 -15.73 1.32 -11.44
C PRO A 216 -14.99 0.50 -12.50
N GLU A 217 -15.74 0.00 -13.48
CA GLU A 217 -15.22 -0.75 -14.63
C GLU A 217 -14.46 0.18 -15.58
N GLY A 218 -13.47 -0.36 -16.30
CA GLY A 218 -12.79 0.41 -17.35
C GLY A 218 -13.67 0.64 -18.57
N HIS A 219 -13.21 1.49 -19.48
CA HIS A 219 -13.92 1.84 -20.71
C HIS A 219 -13.06 1.57 -21.94
N GLU A 220 -13.71 1.14 -23.02
CA GLU A 220 -13.02 0.81 -24.27
C GLU A 220 -12.28 2.00 -24.88
N ASN A 221 -12.86 3.21 -24.82
CA ASN A 221 -12.43 4.35 -25.63
C ASN A 221 -12.04 5.60 -24.82
N ASP A 222 -11.93 5.48 -23.50
CA ASP A 222 -11.53 6.60 -22.63
C ASP A 222 -10.82 6.09 -21.37
N ASN A 223 -10.31 7.04 -20.57
CA ASN A 223 -9.66 6.78 -19.30
C ASN A 223 -10.38 7.47 -18.12
N ASN A 224 -11.71 7.63 -18.19
CA ASN A 224 -12.49 8.29 -17.14
C ASN A 224 -12.49 7.46 -15.85
N ALA A 225 -12.88 6.19 -15.95
CA ALA A 225 -13.06 5.27 -14.82
C ALA A 225 -11.78 4.53 -14.41
N ALA A 226 -10.87 4.32 -15.36
CA ALA A 226 -9.64 3.55 -15.24
C ALA A 226 -8.67 3.90 -16.37
N TRP A 227 -7.36 3.76 -16.16
CA TRP A 227 -6.39 3.83 -17.26
C TRP A 227 -6.48 2.53 -18.09
N SER A 228 -7.43 2.49 -19.02
CA SER A 228 -7.87 1.24 -19.64
C SER A 228 -8.21 1.34 -21.12
N SER A 229 -8.34 2.54 -21.70
CA SER A 229 -8.65 2.72 -23.13
C SER A 229 -7.80 1.81 -24.02
N SER A 230 -8.42 1.09 -24.95
CA SER A 230 -7.72 0.19 -25.87
C SER A 230 -6.77 0.93 -26.82
N SER A 231 -6.85 2.27 -26.87
CA SER A 231 -5.90 3.14 -27.58
C SER A 231 -4.61 3.44 -26.80
N ASN A 232 -4.53 3.10 -25.52
CA ASN A 232 -3.32 3.37 -24.72
C ASN A 232 -2.15 2.52 -25.25
N SER A 233 -0.92 3.03 -25.12
CA SER A 233 0.29 2.35 -25.59
C SER A 233 1.20 1.85 -24.47
N GLY A 234 0.84 2.11 -23.21
CA GLY A 234 1.65 1.80 -22.05
C GLY A 234 0.94 2.09 -20.74
N ARG A 235 1.54 1.64 -19.64
CA ARG A 235 1.14 2.00 -18.27
C ARG A 235 1.33 3.50 -18.03
N THR A 236 0.65 4.02 -17.00
CA THR A 236 0.78 5.41 -16.54
C THR A 236 1.19 5.45 -15.07
N SER A 237 1.51 6.65 -14.58
CA SER A 237 1.76 6.88 -13.15
C SER A 237 0.53 6.53 -12.31
N THR A 238 0.77 5.92 -11.15
CA THR A 238 -0.25 5.49 -10.20
C THR A 238 -1.11 6.64 -9.69
N GLY A 239 -2.40 6.37 -9.47
CA GLY A 239 -3.34 7.31 -8.87
C GLY A 239 -3.67 8.52 -9.74
N THR A 240 -3.36 8.51 -11.04
CA THR A 240 -3.63 9.66 -11.92
C THR A 240 -5.08 9.76 -12.39
N VAL A 241 -5.83 8.65 -12.39
CA VAL A 241 -7.24 8.61 -12.80
C VAL A 241 -8.15 8.85 -11.60
N GLU A 242 -8.93 9.93 -11.63
CA GLU A 242 -9.72 10.38 -10.47
C GLU A 242 -10.77 9.37 -9.99
N GLN A 243 -11.46 8.72 -10.93
CA GLN A 243 -12.54 7.79 -10.60
C GLN A 243 -12.05 6.39 -10.24
N ALA A 244 -10.78 6.06 -10.52
CA ALA A 244 -10.20 4.73 -10.35
C ALA A 244 -9.89 4.44 -8.87
N VAL A 245 -10.92 4.48 -8.03
CA VAL A 245 -10.84 4.39 -6.56
C VAL A 245 -11.87 3.37 -6.09
N SER A 246 -11.46 2.44 -5.24
CA SER A 246 -12.35 1.47 -4.57
C SER A 246 -13.03 2.09 -3.35
N CYS A 247 -14.05 1.43 -2.81
CA CYS A 247 -14.67 1.84 -1.53
C CYS A 247 -13.76 1.65 -0.32
N TYR A 248 -12.63 0.93 -0.47
CA TYR A 248 -11.55 0.89 0.51
C TYR A 248 -10.43 1.88 0.21
N ASN A 249 -10.64 2.81 -0.72
CA ASN A 249 -9.72 3.88 -1.09
C ASN A 249 -8.38 3.40 -1.69
N LEU A 250 -8.31 2.15 -2.14
CA LEU A 250 -7.26 1.73 -3.07
C LEU A 250 -7.51 2.36 -4.42
N VAL A 251 -6.44 2.73 -5.12
CA VAL A 251 -6.51 3.30 -6.47
C VAL A 251 -6.03 2.31 -7.53
N ASP A 252 -6.47 2.54 -8.77
CA ASP A 252 -6.11 1.75 -9.95
C ASP A 252 -6.49 0.27 -9.84
N CYS A 253 -7.60 -0.07 -9.16
CA CYS A 253 -8.11 -1.45 -9.09
C CYS A 253 -8.78 -1.93 -10.40
N ALA A 254 -8.73 -1.11 -11.43
CA ALA A 254 -9.15 -1.38 -12.80
C ALA A 254 -8.16 -0.69 -13.74
N GLY A 255 -7.62 -1.44 -14.71
CA GLY A 255 -6.65 -0.90 -15.67
C GLY A 255 -5.28 -0.60 -15.06
N ASN A 256 -4.50 0.21 -15.77
CA ASN A 256 -3.06 0.43 -15.59
C ASN A 256 -2.24 -0.84 -15.80
N LEU A 257 -2.22 -1.77 -14.84
CA LEU A 257 -1.54 -3.05 -14.99
C LEU A 257 -2.41 -4.16 -14.44
N TRP A 258 -2.34 -5.34 -15.06
CA TRP A 258 -2.73 -6.56 -14.35
C TRP A 258 -1.87 -6.72 -13.10
N GLU A 259 -2.47 -7.11 -11.99
CA GLU A 259 -1.75 -7.31 -10.73
C GLU A 259 -1.64 -8.81 -10.39
N ARG A 260 -0.42 -9.28 -10.13
CA ARG A 260 -0.16 -10.66 -9.70
C ARG A 260 -0.79 -10.94 -8.34
N LEU A 261 -1.54 -12.04 -8.28
CA LEU A 261 -2.10 -12.57 -7.04
C LEU A 261 -1.25 -13.72 -6.49
N ASP A 262 -1.51 -14.09 -5.24
CA ASP A 262 -0.77 -15.14 -4.53
C ASP A 262 -1.09 -16.56 -5.02
N GLU A 263 -2.22 -16.73 -5.70
CA GLU A 263 -2.66 -18.05 -6.16
C GLU A 263 -2.06 -18.47 -7.51
N TYR A 264 -1.69 -19.75 -7.57
CA TYR A 264 -1.36 -20.46 -8.80
C TYR A 264 -2.44 -21.47 -9.18
N THR A 265 -2.62 -21.68 -10.48
CA THR A 265 -3.45 -22.75 -11.04
C THR A 265 -2.70 -23.50 -12.12
N TYR A 266 -3.29 -24.58 -12.61
CA TYR A 266 -2.73 -25.41 -13.67
C TYR A 266 -3.62 -25.38 -14.91
N ARG A 267 -3.04 -24.98 -16.05
CA ARG A 267 -3.68 -24.97 -17.36
C ARG A 267 -3.25 -26.17 -18.18
N ASN A 268 -4.22 -26.99 -18.56
CA ASN A 268 -4.04 -28.00 -19.58
C ASN A 268 -4.19 -27.36 -20.98
N THR A 269 -3.14 -27.45 -21.81
CA THR A 269 -3.13 -26.92 -23.19
C THR A 269 -3.42 -27.99 -24.25
N GLY A 270 -3.87 -29.17 -23.84
CA GLY A 270 -4.12 -30.33 -24.70
C GLY A 270 -2.96 -31.31 -24.78
N SER A 271 -1.79 -30.99 -24.22
CA SER A 271 -0.69 -31.94 -24.05
C SER A 271 -1.01 -32.93 -22.92
N THR A 272 -0.80 -34.22 -23.13
CA THR A 272 -1.06 -35.27 -22.14
C THR A 272 0.19 -35.74 -21.40
N SER A 273 1.38 -35.57 -21.99
CA SER A 273 2.65 -36.06 -21.45
C SER A 273 3.30 -35.00 -20.57
N PHE A 274 3.95 -35.43 -19.48
CA PHE A 274 4.73 -34.56 -18.61
C PHE A 274 6.23 -34.67 -18.93
N ASP A 275 6.93 -33.55 -18.88
CA ASP A 275 8.38 -33.45 -19.03
C ASP A 275 8.94 -32.36 -18.12
N TRP A 276 10.27 -32.32 -17.98
CA TRP A 276 10.97 -31.22 -17.33
C TRP A 276 11.16 -30.04 -18.29
N TYR A 277 10.89 -28.83 -17.80
CA TYR A 277 11.01 -27.60 -18.58
C TYR A 277 11.93 -26.59 -17.89
N ASP A 278 12.98 -26.18 -18.59
CA ASP A 278 13.89 -25.10 -18.19
C ASP A 278 13.29 -23.72 -18.52
N VAL A 279 12.32 -23.30 -17.71
CA VAL A 279 11.60 -22.03 -17.87
C VAL A 279 11.75 -21.09 -16.67
N LEU A 280 12.39 -21.57 -15.59
CA LEU A 280 12.47 -20.83 -14.32
C LEU A 280 13.63 -19.82 -14.31
N ASN A 281 14.57 -19.91 -15.25
CA ASN A 281 15.68 -18.95 -15.42
C ASN A 281 15.19 -17.69 -16.15
N ALA A 282 14.36 -16.90 -15.49
CA ALA A 282 13.71 -15.73 -16.06
C ALA A 282 13.62 -14.58 -15.03
N GLY A 283 13.25 -13.38 -15.51
CA GLY A 283 13.13 -12.21 -14.66
C GLY A 283 14.46 -11.53 -14.39
N LYS A 284 14.57 -10.82 -13.26
CA LYS A 284 15.77 -10.08 -12.87
C LYS A 284 16.99 -10.99 -12.68
N ASP A 285 16.77 -12.23 -12.23
CA ASP A 285 17.82 -13.24 -12.00
C ASP A 285 17.97 -14.25 -13.16
N SER A 286 17.55 -13.92 -14.38
CA SER A 286 17.58 -14.87 -15.51
C SER A 286 18.97 -15.44 -15.87
N SER A 287 20.06 -14.85 -15.37
CA SER A 287 21.43 -15.36 -15.53
C SER A 287 21.79 -16.52 -14.60
N HIS A 288 20.95 -16.83 -13.61
CA HIS A 288 21.17 -17.89 -12.63
C HIS A 288 20.24 -19.09 -12.88
N GLN A 289 20.71 -20.28 -12.50
CA GLN A 289 19.94 -21.52 -12.60
C GLN A 289 19.05 -21.73 -11.38
N HIS A 290 17.75 -21.91 -11.58
CA HIS A 290 16.73 -22.07 -10.53
C HIS A 290 16.01 -23.43 -10.55
N GLY A 291 16.53 -24.38 -11.32
CA GLY A 291 15.90 -25.68 -11.55
C GLY A 291 14.86 -25.66 -12.67
N GLU A 292 14.15 -26.77 -12.83
CA GLU A 292 13.18 -26.99 -13.89
C GLU A 292 11.80 -27.34 -13.31
N ALA A 293 10.74 -27.13 -14.09
CA ALA A 293 9.37 -27.49 -13.70
C ALA A 293 8.90 -28.76 -14.43
N TYR A 294 8.38 -29.74 -13.67
CA TYR A 294 7.78 -30.96 -14.23
C TYR A 294 6.29 -30.75 -14.53
N MET A 295 5.92 -30.62 -15.80
CA MET A 295 4.57 -30.22 -16.23
C MET A 295 4.26 -30.69 -17.65
N GLN A 296 3.07 -30.43 -18.19
CA GLN A 296 2.64 -30.91 -19.51
C GLN A 296 3.10 -30.04 -20.68
N ASN A 297 3.49 -28.80 -20.38
CA ASN A 297 3.95 -27.81 -21.35
C ASN A 297 4.65 -26.66 -20.61
N ASN A 298 5.41 -25.85 -21.35
CA ASN A 298 6.20 -24.73 -20.84
C ASN A 298 5.39 -23.49 -20.39
N VAL A 299 4.07 -23.62 -20.20
CA VAL A 299 3.13 -22.55 -19.81
C VAL A 299 1.97 -23.08 -18.96
N ALA A 300 2.17 -24.22 -18.28
CA ALA A 300 1.11 -24.95 -17.59
C ALA A 300 0.79 -24.37 -16.21
N ILE A 301 1.80 -23.91 -15.47
CA ILE A 301 1.59 -23.18 -14.22
C ILE A 301 1.16 -21.76 -14.57
N ILE A 302 0.07 -21.31 -13.98
CA ILE A 302 -0.51 -19.98 -14.18
C ILE A 302 -0.53 -19.27 -12.85
N GLY A 303 0.01 -18.05 -12.78
CA GLY A 303 -0.21 -17.16 -11.65
C GLY A 303 -1.43 -16.28 -11.94
N LEU A 304 -2.43 -16.28 -11.06
CA LEU A 304 -3.65 -15.51 -11.29
C LEU A 304 -3.35 -14.00 -11.33
N LEU A 305 -4.09 -13.31 -12.19
CA LEU A 305 -4.02 -11.86 -12.36
C LEU A 305 -5.38 -11.23 -12.04
N ALA A 306 -5.39 -9.97 -11.62
CA ALA A 306 -6.62 -9.20 -11.43
C ALA A 306 -6.50 -7.74 -11.91
N GLY A 307 -7.65 -7.08 -12.12
CA GLY A 307 -7.75 -5.64 -12.42
C GLY A 307 -7.84 -5.29 -13.91
N GLY A 308 -7.09 -5.97 -14.77
CA GLY A 308 -6.97 -5.61 -16.19
C GLY A 308 -5.83 -4.63 -16.45
N ASP A 309 -5.27 -4.60 -17.66
CA ASP A 309 -4.18 -3.69 -18.03
C ASP A 309 -4.63 -2.48 -18.85
N PHE A 310 -3.66 -1.62 -19.18
CA PHE A 310 -3.87 -0.36 -19.87
C PHE A 310 -4.55 -0.43 -21.24
N ILE A 311 -4.66 -1.59 -21.91
CA ILE A 311 -5.37 -1.71 -23.20
C ILE A 311 -6.64 -2.57 -23.17
N ASN A 312 -7.06 -3.00 -21.99
CA ASN A 312 -8.13 -3.99 -21.86
C ASN A 312 -9.54 -3.39 -21.92
N GLY A 313 -9.67 -2.07 -21.97
CA GLY A 313 -10.93 -1.38 -22.12
C GLY A 313 -11.95 -1.76 -21.06
N GLY A 314 -13.15 -2.13 -21.53
CA GLY A 314 -14.25 -2.64 -20.68
C GLY A 314 -13.99 -3.98 -20.00
N LEU A 315 -12.86 -4.65 -20.25
CA LEU A 315 -12.52 -5.88 -19.54
C LEU A 315 -11.89 -5.60 -18.16
N CYS A 316 -11.46 -4.36 -17.91
CA CYS A 316 -10.88 -3.93 -16.64
C CYS A 316 -11.94 -3.77 -15.55
N GLY A 317 -11.62 -4.14 -14.31
CA GLY A 317 -12.54 -3.94 -13.20
C GLY A 317 -12.21 -4.72 -11.94
N ALA A 318 -12.93 -4.39 -10.86
CA ALA A 318 -12.73 -4.99 -9.53
C ALA A 318 -12.78 -6.52 -9.49
N ARG A 319 -13.47 -7.14 -10.46
CA ARG A 319 -13.61 -8.60 -10.58
C ARG A 319 -12.89 -9.18 -11.78
N ALA A 320 -12.27 -8.36 -12.63
CA ALA A 320 -11.47 -8.85 -13.75
C ALA A 320 -10.44 -9.85 -13.22
N GLY A 321 -10.29 -10.95 -13.95
CA GLY A 321 -9.38 -12.02 -13.60
C GLY A 321 -8.87 -12.69 -14.87
N ASP A 322 -7.57 -12.92 -14.93
CA ASP A 322 -6.93 -13.66 -16.02
C ASP A 322 -6.17 -14.87 -15.48
N SER A 323 -6.30 -15.98 -16.20
CA SER A 323 -5.67 -17.27 -15.91
C SER A 323 -4.88 -17.79 -17.12
N SER A 324 -4.34 -16.88 -17.93
CA SER A 324 -3.60 -17.22 -19.14
C SER A 324 -2.09 -17.08 -19.01
N ASN A 325 -1.62 -16.41 -17.94
CA ASN A 325 -0.23 -16.00 -17.78
C ASN A 325 0.57 -16.81 -16.74
N TYR A 326 1.77 -17.22 -17.10
CA TYR A 326 2.67 -18.05 -16.28
C TYR A 326 3.67 -17.21 -15.46
N PRO A 327 4.22 -17.73 -14.35
CA PRO A 327 5.02 -16.95 -13.40
C PRO A 327 6.33 -16.36 -13.96
N TRP A 328 7.01 -17.09 -14.85
CA TRP A 328 8.28 -16.66 -15.48
C TRP A 328 8.10 -15.63 -16.60
N ASN A 329 6.88 -15.21 -16.91
CA ASN A 329 6.64 -14.22 -17.96
C ASN A 329 7.07 -12.81 -17.52
N VAL A 330 7.96 -12.19 -18.29
CA VAL A 330 8.39 -10.79 -18.11
C VAL A 330 7.52 -9.89 -19.00
N SER A 331 6.35 -9.49 -18.49
CA SER A 331 5.35 -8.72 -19.25
C SER A 331 5.32 -7.26 -18.83
N THR A 332 5.33 -6.35 -19.79
CA THR A 332 5.14 -4.90 -19.56
C THR A 332 3.74 -4.52 -19.07
N ARG A 333 2.81 -5.48 -19.04
CA ARG A 333 1.40 -5.30 -18.66
C ARG A 333 1.04 -5.87 -17.30
N ILE A 334 2.02 -6.44 -16.60
CA ILE A 334 1.81 -7.12 -15.33
C ILE A 334 2.69 -6.44 -14.28
N GLY A 335 2.06 -6.00 -13.20
CA GLY A 335 2.69 -5.50 -11.97
C GLY A 335 2.19 -6.28 -10.75
N VAL A 336 2.25 -5.64 -9.59
CA VAL A 336 1.86 -6.23 -8.31
C VAL A 336 1.45 -5.14 -7.32
N ARG A 337 0.77 -5.54 -6.25
CA ARG A 337 0.48 -4.72 -5.08
C ARG A 337 0.72 -5.50 -3.80
N GLY A 338 1.25 -4.81 -2.81
CA GLY A 338 1.57 -5.38 -1.51
C GLY A 338 0.39 -5.38 -0.54
N ALA A 339 0.38 -6.37 0.32
CA ALA A 339 -0.44 -6.44 1.52
C ALA A 339 0.36 -6.99 2.69
N CYS A 340 -0.04 -6.64 3.91
CA CYS A 340 0.48 -7.25 5.13
C CYS A 340 -0.60 -7.36 6.20
N ALA A 341 -0.34 -8.17 7.23
CA ALA A 341 -1.29 -8.38 8.32
C ALA A 341 -1.48 -7.09 9.13
N HIS A 342 -2.64 -6.98 9.79
CA HIS A 342 -2.82 -5.97 10.83
C HIS A 342 -2.06 -6.39 12.10
N GLN A 343 -1.36 -5.44 12.70
CA GLN A 343 -0.75 -5.58 14.01
C GLN A 343 -1.52 -4.71 15.01
N SER A 344 -1.99 -5.35 16.08
CA SER A 344 -2.45 -4.71 17.30
C SER A 344 -1.59 -5.22 18.46
N THR A 345 -0.95 -4.31 19.19
CA THR A 345 -0.13 -4.63 20.37
C THR A 345 -0.89 -4.46 21.65
#